data_AF-A0A3P3G526-F1
#
_entry.id   AF-A0A3P3G526-F1
#
_cell.length_a   1.000
_cell.length_b   1.000
_cell.length_c   1.000
_cell.angle_alpha   90.00
_cell.angle_beta   90.00
_cell.angle_gamma   90.00
#
_symmetry.space_group_name_H-M   'P 1'
#
loop_
_entity.id
_entity.type
_entity.pdbx_description
1 polymer ?
#
loop_
_entity_poly.entity_id
_entity_poly.type
_entity_poly.pdbx_seq_one_letter_code
_entity_poly.pdbx_strand_id
1 'polypeptide(L)'
;MVVLVTGASGFLGSHVLERLAATGAPALSLGRDPERCDALERAGHAVIRQDLGQPLSSELDLRLGKVGRIIHCAALSSPFGRLQDFVAANVAATRNLLNFATRQGISRFVQISSPSVCFAFRDQLGLTEDMALPDPVNHYARTKREAEKLVLAAPAVHPVVLRPRGIYGAGDRALLPRLIKAAKSRPLPLFRGGRAAIDLTHVDDVVDAVMAALAAPKEAEGQIFNISGGEVLPVRRIADEACARAGLTVRWRPMPLLPAMLAAGLMEAVAIRLPGRPEPPVTRYGLGLFAYAQSLDLSMARRVLGWTPKISFEEGLDRTFAGGRPA
;
A
#
# COMPACT_ATOMS: atom_id res chain seq x y z
N MET A 1 23.51 11.09 -4.56
CA MET A 1 22.65 11.54 -3.44
C MET A 1 22.04 10.30 -2.81
N VAL A 2 22.04 10.21 -1.48
CA VAL A 2 21.48 9.04 -0.77
C VAL A 2 19.96 9.12 -0.70
N VAL A 3 19.28 7.99 -0.93
CA VAL A 3 17.83 7.84 -0.81
C VAL A 3 17.48 7.10 0.48
N LEU A 4 16.68 7.71 1.35
CA LEU A 4 16.17 7.04 2.55
C LEU A 4 14.86 6.33 2.24
N VAL A 5 14.81 5.02 2.41
CA VAL A 5 13.63 4.17 2.23
C VAL A 5 13.13 3.70 3.59
N THR A 6 11.94 4.15 3.96
CA THR A 6 11.29 3.66 5.19
C THR A 6 10.35 2.49 4.87
N GLY A 7 10.17 1.58 5.83
CA GLY A 7 9.37 0.38 5.57
C GLY A 7 10.06 -0.56 4.57
N ALA A 8 11.37 -0.43 4.45
CA ALA A 8 12.23 -1.22 3.56
C ALA A 8 12.14 -2.73 3.83
N SER A 9 11.84 -3.12 5.07
CA SER A 9 11.58 -4.51 5.44
C SER A 9 10.16 -5.00 5.10
N GLY A 10 9.34 -4.16 4.49
CA GLY A 10 7.99 -4.47 4.05
C GLY A 10 7.97 -4.96 2.59
N PHE A 11 6.78 -5.33 2.11
CA PHE A 11 6.61 -5.87 0.76
C PHE A 11 7.05 -4.88 -0.33
N LEU A 12 6.43 -3.70 -0.42
CA LEU A 12 6.83 -2.69 -1.42
C LEU A 12 8.24 -2.13 -1.16
N GLY A 13 8.57 -1.84 0.10
CA GLY A 13 9.84 -1.20 0.45
C GLY A 13 11.07 -2.05 0.11
N SER A 14 10.97 -3.38 0.20
CA SER A 14 12.07 -4.28 -0.18
C SER A 14 12.32 -4.26 -1.68
N HIS A 15 11.26 -4.30 -2.50
CA HIS A 15 11.40 -4.22 -3.95
C HIS A 15 11.95 -2.86 -4.41
N VAL A 16 11.57 -1.77 -3.74
CA VAL A 16 12.16 -0.44 -3.99
C VAL A 16 13.67 -0.45 -3.66
N LEU A 17 14.06 -1.10 -2.57
CA LEU A 17 15.46 -1.18 -2.16
C LEU A 17 16.30 -2.03 -3.13
N GLU A 18 15.76 -3.18 -3.57
CA GLU A 18 16.37 -4.01 -4.61
C GLU A 18 16.55 -3.23 -5.92
N ARG A 19 15.55 -2.43 -6.32
CA ARG A 19 15.66 -1.57 -7.51
C ARG A 19 16.72 -0.49 -7.37
N LEU A 20 16.83 0.14 -6.20
CA LEU A 20 17.87 1.14 -5.95
C LEU A 20 19.28 0.51 -5.97
N ALA A 21 19.43 -0.67 -5.37
CA ALA A 21 20.68 -1.42 -5.40
C ALA A 21 21.09 -1.79 -6.83
N ALA A 22 20.14 -2.27 -7.64
CA ALA A 22 20.38 -2.63 -9.05
C ALA A 22 20.81 -1.44 -9.92
N THR A 23 20.44 -0.20 -9.56
CA THR A 23 20.86 1.01 -10.26
C THR A 23 22.14 1.63 -9.68
N GLY A 24 22.73 1.02 -8.65
CA GLY A 24 23.89 1.56 -7.93
C GLY A 24 23.59 2.83 -7.12
N ALA A 25 22.31 3.15 -6.92
CA ALA A 25 21.89 4.32 -6.16
C ALA A 25 22.10 4.06 -4.66
N PRO A 26 22.88 4.89 -3.94
CA PRO A 26 23.06 4.72 -2.51
C PRO A 26 21.73 4.84 -1.77
N ALA A 27 21.35 3.80 -1.04
CA ALA A 27 20.11 3.74 -0.30
C ALA A 27 20.36 3.44 1.18
N LEU A 28 19.66 4.17 2.05
CA LEU A 28 19.57 3.89 3.47
C LEU A 28 18.18 3.34 3.76
N SER A 29 18.12 2.23 4.46
CA SER A 29 16.87 1.64 4.91
C SER A 29 16.59 2.01 6.36
N LEU A 30 15.34 2.26 6.70
CA LEU A 30 14.92 2.54 8.08
C LEU A 30 13.81 1.57 8.50
N GLY A 31 14.05 0.88 9.60
CA GLY A 31 13.14 -0.09 10.21
C GLY A 31 13.30 -0.15 11.72
N ARG A 32 12.32 -0.76 12.39
CA ARG A 32 12.28 -0.89 13.86
C ARG A 32 12.38 -2.32 14.37
N ASP A 33 12.23 -3.29 13.47
CA ASP A 33 12.20 -4.71 13.80
C ASP A 33 13.63 -5.28 13.70
N PRO A 34 14.23 -5.73 14.82
CA PRO A 34 15.63 -6.14 14.83
C PRO A 34 15.95 -7.24 13.81
N GLU A 35 15.14 -8.29 13.75
CA GLU A 35 15.38 -9.44 12.87
C GLU A 35 15.32 -9.06 11.39
N ARG A 36 14.36 -8.21 11.01
CA ARG A 36 14.26 -7.70 9.64
C ARG A 36 15.38 -6.73 9.31
N CYS A 37 15.82 -5.91 10.27
CA CYS A 37 16.98 -5.05 10.09
C CYS A 37 18.25 -5.89 9.89
N ASP A 38 18.47 -6.94 10.70
CA ASP A 38 19.58 -7.87 10.55
C ASP A 38 19.55 -8.56 9.17
N ALA A 39 18.36 -8.91 8.67
CA ALA A 39 18.21 -9.48 7.34
C ALA A 39 18.60 -8.52 6.21
N LEU A 40 18.24 -7.24 6.33
CA LEU A 40 18.64 -6.20 5.39
C LEU A 40 20.15 -5.94 5.42
N GLU A 41 20.77 -5.89 6.60
CA GLU A 41 22.23 -5.76 6.74
C GLU A 41 22.97 -6.95 6.11
N ARG A 42 22.49 -8.18 6.35
CA ARG A 42 23.04 -9.40 5.71
C ARG A 42 22.90 -9.41 4.19
N ALA A 43 21.90 -8.73 3.66
CA ALA A 43 21.72 -8.53 2.22
C ALA A 43 22.59 -7.38 1.66
N GLY A 44 23.43 -6.75 2.48
CA GLY A 44 24.35 -5.68 2.07
C GLY A 44 23.74 -4.28 2.06
N HIS A 45 22.55 -4.10 2.65
CA HIS A 45 21.92 -2.79 2.76
C HIS A 45 22.39 -2.05 4.02
N ALA A 46 22.56 -0.74 3.91
CA ALA A 46 22.77 0.10 5.07
C ALA A 46 21.43 0.31 5.81
N VAL A 47 21.40 0.01 7.11
CA VAL A 47 20.17 -0.01 7.92
C VAL A 47 20.25 0.95 9.10
N ILE A 48 19.13 1.63 9.35
CA ILE A 48 18.90 2.51 10.47
C ILE A 48 17.81 1.88 11.33
N ARG A 49 18.17 1.49 12.54
CA ARG A 49 17.25 0.89 13.52
C ARG A 49 16.58 2.01 14.31
N GLN A 50 15.39 2.41 13.89
CA GLN A 50 14.62 3.49 14.51
C GLN A 50 13.12 3.23 14.37
N ASP A 51 12.36 3.44 15.46
CA ASP A 51 10.90 3.53 15.38
C ASP A 51 10.50 4.93 14.91
N LEU A 52 9.87 5.01 13.74
CA LEU A 52 9.33 6.26 13.21
C LEU A 52 8.20 6.83 14.06
N GLY A 53 7.53 6.02 14.88
CA GLY A 53 6.56 6.51 15.87
C GLY A 53 7.20 7.48 16.87
N GLN A 54 8.52 7.43 17.03
CA GLN A 54 9.29 8.34 17.87
C GLN A 54 9.97 9.44 17.03
N PRO A 55 10.17 10.65 17.59
CA PRO A 55 10.91 11.71 16.92
C PRO A 55 12.33 11.24 16.51
N LEU A 56 12.74 11.56 15.29
CA LEU A 56 14.12 11.33 14.84
C LEU A 56 15.01 12.44 15.41
N SER A 57 15.95 12.08 16.28
CA SER A 57 16.85 13.03 16.96
C SER A 57 17.86 13.67 16.00
N SER A 58 18.41 14.81 16.39
CA SER A 58 19.52 15.47 15.67
C SER A 58 20.81 14.65 15.68
N GLU A 59 20.99 13.75 16.64
CA GLU A 59 22.12 12.80 16.64
C GLU A 59 22.07 11.85 15.44
N LEU A 60 20.85 11.48 15.01
CA LEU A 60 20.67 10.68 13.82
C LEU A 60 21.08 11.46 12.57
N ASP A 61 20.83 12.77 12.52
CA ASP A 61 21.24 13.63 11.41
C ASP A 61 22.77 13.57 11.19
N LEU A 62 23.56 13.49 12.26
CA LEU A 62 25.02 13.35 12.20
C LEU A 62 25.48 11.98 11.70
N ARG A 63 24.78 10.91 12.11
CA ARG A 63 25.13 9.52 11.77
C ARG A 63 24.83 9.15 10.32
N LEU A 64 23.80 9.76 9.73
CA LEU A 64 23.32 9.41 8.38
C LEU A 64 24.02 10.17 7.25
N GLY A 65 24.74 11.24 7.59
CA GLY A 65 25.19 12.21 6.60
C GLY A 65 24.00 12.85 5.86
N LYS A 66 24.28 13.44 4.70
CA LYS A 66 23.27 14.18 3.93
C LYS A 66 22.36 13.24 3.13
N VAL A 67 21.12 13.08 3.57
CA VAL A 67 20.06 12.41 2.79
C VAL A 67 19.53 13.37 1.73
N GLY A 68 19.40 12.93 0.48
CA GLY A 68 18.96 13.79 -0.62
C GLY A 68 17.47 13.66 -0.96
N ARG A 69 16.91 12.44 -0.79
CA ARG A 69 15.52 12.10 -1.14
C ARG A 69 14.95 11.06 -0.17
N ILE A 70 13.64 11.03 0.00
CA ILE A 70 12.94 10.07 0.87
C ILE A 70 11.86 9.33 0.08
N ILE A 71 11.77 8.02 0.30
CA ILE A 71 10.64 7.17 -0.12
C ILE A 71 9.99 6.60 1.16
N HIS A 72 8.75 7.03 1.43
CA HIS A 72 8.01 6.65 2.62
C HIS A 72 7.02 5.51 2.35
N CYS A 73 7.48 4.26 2.45
CA CYS A 73 6.63 3.05 2.33
C CYS A 73 6.11 2.53 3.67
N ALA A 74 6.64 2.98 4.81
CA ALA A 74 6.20 2.52 6.12
C ALA A 74 4.74 2.92 6.41
N ALA A 75 3.92 1.93 6.77
CA ALA A 75 2.55 2.13 7.22
C ALA A 75 2.05 0.87 7.94
N LEU A 76 1.09 1.03 8.86
CA LEU A 76 0.22 -0.06 9.29
C LEU A 76 -0.93 -0.19 8.28
N SER A 77 -0.85 -1.18 7.39
CA SER A 77 -1.87 -1.48 6.36
C SER A 77 -2.76 -2.66 6.78
N SER A 78 -3.60 -2.42 7.79
CA SER A 78 -4.58 -3.40 8.29
C SER A 78 -5.99 -2.82 8.15
N PRO A 79 -7.02 -3.61 7.81
CA PRO A 79 -8.39 -3.12 7.73
C PRO A 79 -9.00 -2.85 9.12
N PHE A 80 -8.39 -3.37 10.20
CA PHE A 80 -8.90 -3.30 11.55
C PHE A 80 -7.77 -3.24 12.59
N GLY A 81 -8.03 -2.62 13.75
CA GLY A 81 -7.09 -2.49 14.85
C GLY A 81 -7.37 -1.27 15.72
N ARG A 82 -6.50 -0.95 16.68
CA ARG A 82 -6.66 0.22 17.54
C ARG A 82 -6.27 1.49 16.78
N LEU A 83 -7.10 2.53 16.85
CA LEU A 83 -6.82 3.83 16.21
C LEU A 83 -5.42 4.36 16.56
N GLN A 84 -5.01 4.26 17.83
CA GLN A 84 -3.70 4.73 18.28
C GLN A 84 -2.52 4.09 17.51
N ASP A 85 -2.64 2.81 17.15
CA ASP A 85 -1.59 2.10 16.43
C ASP A 85 -1.47 2.63 15.00
N PHE A 86 -2.62 2.92 14.36
CA PHE A 86 -2.65 3.57 13.04
C PHE A 86 -2.13 5.01 13.10
N VAL A 87 -2.51 5.78 14.12
CA VAL A 87 -2.04 7.17 14.30
C VAL A 87 -0.52 7.18 14.49
N ALA A 88 0.02 6.31 15.34
CA ALA A 88 1.46 6.19 15.55
C ALA A 88 2.19 5.79 14.25
N ALA A 89 1.73 4.73 13.58
CA ALA A 89 2.43 4.16 12.43
C ALA A 89 2.27 4.97 11.13
N ASN A 90 1.16 5.70 10.95
CA ASN A 90 0.86 6.39 9.69
C ASN A 90 0.93 7.91 9.83
N VAL A 91 0.50 8.50 10.96
CA VAL A 91 0.41 9.97 11.10
C VAL A 91 1.64 10.51 11.83
N ALA A 92 1.95 9.99 13.02
CA ALA A 92 3.11 10.43 13.79
C ALA A 92 4.41 10.08 13.05
N ALA A 93 4.52 8.87 12.50
CA ALA A 93 5.64 8.47 11.65
C ALA A 93 5.88 9.43 10.47
N THR A 94 4.82 9.78 9.74
CA THR A 94 4.91 10.75 8.64
C THR A 94 5.36 12.12 9.13
N ARG A 95 4.76 12.63 10.23
CA ARG A 95 5.13 13.93 10.82
C ARG A 95 6.60 13.97 11.24
N ASN A 96 7.07 12.93 11.93
CA ASN A 96 8.45 12.83 12.38
C ASN A 96 9.42 12.80 11.19
N LEU A 97 9.07 12.06 10.14
CA LEU A 97 9.87 11.98 8.92
C LEU A 97 9.87 13.29 8.12
N LEU A 98 8.76 14.03 8.11
CA LEU A 98 8.71 15.39 7.52
C LEU A 98 9.57 16.38 8.29
N ASN A 99 9.56 16.33 9.62
CA ASN A 99 10.44 17.15 10.45
C ASN A 99 11.92 16.86 10.15
N PHE A 100 12.29 15.58 10.05
CA PHE A 100 13.62 15.15 9.61
C PHE A 100 13.93 15.67 8.20
N ALA A 101 12.97 15.55 7.28
CA ALA A 101 13.15 15.95 5.90
C ALA A 101 13.41 17.46 5.74
N THR A 102 12.68 18.28 6.48
CA THR A 102 12.89 19.73 6.50
C THR A 102 14.28 20.08 7.03
N ARG A 103 14.74 19.43 8.12
CA ARG A 103 16.08 19.67 8.67
C ARG A 103 17.22 19.29 7.72
N GLN A 104 17.07 18.17 7.01
CA GLN A 104 18.06 17.67 6.05
C GLN A 104 18.05 18.44 4.71
N GLY A 105 17.03 19.26 4.45
CA GLY A 105 16.85 19.94 3.18
C GLY A 105 16.62 18.97 2.02
N ILE A 106 15.75 17.97 2.24
CA ILE A 106 15.45 16.92 1.26
C ILE A 106 14.86 17.54 -0.02
N SER A 107 15.32 17.09 -1.18
CA SER A 107 14.89 17.60 -2.50
C SER A 107 13.65 16.93 -3.08
N ARG A 108 13.17 15.84 -2.47
CA ARG A 108 12.01 15.04 -2.92
C ARG A 108 11.53 14.12 -1.80
N PHE A 109 10.24 14.16 -1.49
CA PHE A 109 9.58 13.25 -0.55
C PHE A 109 8.47 12.47 -1.27
N VAL A 110 8.68 11.18 -1.52
CA VAL A 110 7.66 10.30 -2.13
C VAL A 110 6.89 9.58 -1.04
N GLN A 111 5.61 9.89 -0.86
CA GLN A 111 4.70 9.23 0.07
C GLN A 111 3.93 8.12 -0.61
N ILE A 112 3.99 6.90 -0.08
CA ILE A 112 3.08 5.83 -0.49
C ILE A 112 1.78 5.93 0.31
N SER A 113 0.69 6.26 -0.35
CA SER A 113 -0.67 6.27 0.18
C SER A 113 -1.47 5.02 -0.23
N SER A 114 -2.79 5.11 -0.35
CA SER A 114 -3.67 3.99 -0.69
C SER A 114 -4.99 4.47 -1.29
N PRO A 115 -5.57 3.76 -2.29
CA PRO A 115 -6.90 4.07 -2.81
C PRO A 115 -8.03 3.82 -1.79
N SER A 116 -7.75 3.19 -0.65
CA SER A 116 -8.71 3.08 0.46
C SER A 116 -9.17 4.46 0.97
N VAL A 117 -8.39 5.53 0.75
CA VAL A 117 -8.82 6.90 1.07
C VAL A 117 -9.97 7.38 0.18
N CYS A 118 -10.16 6.77 -0.99
CA CYS A 118 -11.21 7.09 -1.95
C CYS A 118 -12.38 6.10 -1.88
N PHE A 119 -12.27 5.01 -1.12
CA PHE A 119 -13.25 3.92 -1.13
C PHE A 119 -14.57 4.32 -0.44
N ALA A 120 -15.69 3.98 -1.07
CA ALA A 120 -17.04 4.07 -0.56
C ALA A 120 -17.80 2.78 -0.86
N PHE A 121 -18.87 2.50 -0.11
CA PHE A 121 -19.74 1.34 -0.34
C PHE A 121 -20.69 1.55 -1.53
N ARG A 122 -20.13 1.87 -2.69
CA ARG A 122 -20.80 2.04 -3.99
C ARG A 122 -19.81 1.80 -5.12
N ASP A 123 -20.30 1.55 -6.33
CA ASP A 123 -19.43 1.41 -7.50
C ASP A 123 -18.76 2.75 -7.84
N GLN A 124 -17.48 2.70 -8.21
CA GLN A 124 -16.58 3.84 -8.26
C GLN A 124 -15.55 3.68 -9.39
N LEU A 125 -15.94 3.99 -10.63
CA LEU A 125 -15.09 3.78 -11.80
C LEU A 125 -14.39 5.07 -12.24
N GLY A 126 -13.15 4.94 -12.70
CA GLY A 126 -12.37 6.03 -13.28
C GLY A 126 -12.09 7.15 -12.29
N LEU A 127 -11.78 6.80 -11.03
CA LEU A 127 -11.59 7.81 -10.00
C LEU A 127 -10.36 8.68 -10.30
N THR A 128 -10.54 9.99 -10.43
CA THR A 128 -9.46 10.99 -10.54
C THR A 128 -9.01 11.48 -9.16
N GLU A 129 -7.83 12.09 -9.08
CA GLU A 129 -7.20 12.51 -7.84
C GLU A 129 -7.86 13.73 -7.18
N ASP A 130 -8.57 14.54 -7.95
CA ASP A 130 -9.23 15.79 -7.57
C ASP A 130 -10.66 15.62 -7.01
N MET A 131 -11.25 14.43 -7.14
CA MET A 131 -12.60 14.20 -6.64
C MET A 131 -12.69 14.27 -5.11
N ALA A 132 -13.87 14.66 -4.65
CA ALA A 132 -14.21 14.67 -3.24
C ALA A 132 -14.07 13.27 -2.62
N LEU A 133 -13.26 13.19 -1.57
CA LEU A 133 -13.06 11.94 -0.83
C LEU A 133 -14.28 11.66 0.07
N PRO A 134 -14.77 10.40 0.13
CA PRO A 134 -15.89 10.02 1.01
C PRO A 134 -15.46 10.02 2.48
N ASP A 135 -16.36 9.73 3.42
CA ASP A 135 -15.93 9.47 4.79
C ASP A 135 -15.01 8.23 4.86
N PRO A 136 -13.92 8.26 5.67
CA PRO A 136 -13.03 7.11 5.75
C PRO A 136 -13.73 5.87 6.29
N VAL A 137 -13.65 4.77 5.54
CA VAL A 137 -14.33 3.50 5.90
C VAL A 137 -13.70 2.73 7.06
N ASN A 138 -12.47 3.07 7.44
CA ASN A 138 -11.76 2.49 8.59
C ASN A 138 -10.62 3.41 9.06
N HIS A 139 -9.95 3.03 10.16
CA HIS A 139 -8.83 3.78 10.72
C HIS A 139 -7.63 3.87 9.78
N TYR A 140 -7.39 2.86 8.95
CA TYR A 140 -6.33 2.89 7.94
C TYR A 140 -6.58 3.99 6.90
N ALA A 141 -7.74 3.99 6.25
CA ALA A 141 -8.13 5.02 5.28
C ALA A 141 -8.09 6.42 5.91
N ARG A 142 -8.56 6.57 7.15
CA ARG A 142 -8.51 7.84 7.88
C ARG A 142 -7.08 8.34 8.05
N THR A 143 -6.21 7.50 8.60
CA THR A 143 -4.84 7.90 8.92
C THR A 143 -3.95 8.06 7.70
N LYS A 144 -4.19 7.31 6.61
CA LYS A 144 -3.55 7.56 5.30
C LYS A 144 -3.96 8.92 4.73
N ARG A 145 -5.25 9.29 4.80
CA ARG A 145 -5.70 10.63 4.39
C ARG A 145 -5.09 11.74 5.26
N GLU A 146 -4.99 11.53 6.56
CA GLU A 146 -4.31 12.49 7.46
C GLU A 146 -2.82 12.64 7.10
N ALA A 147 -2.13 11.54 6.78
CA ALA A 147 -0.74 11.57 6.31
C ALA A 147 -0.58 12.32 4.96
N GLU A 148 -1.48 12.11 4.00
CA GLU A 148 -1.49 12.88 2.74
C GLU A 148 -1.56 14.39 3.00
N LYS A 149 -2.46 14.82 3.90
CA LYS A 149 -2.59 16.24 4.27
C LYS A 149 -1.30 16.80 4.87
N LEU A 150 -0.63 16.05 5.74
CA LEU A 150 0.63 16.49 6.34
C LEU A 150 1.74 16.66 5.30
N VAL A 151 1.87 15.69 4.39
CA VAL A 151 2.88 15.70 3.34
C VAL A 151 2.65 16.85 2.36
N LEU A 152 1.42 17.05 1.92
CA LEU A 152 1.06 18.13 0.99
C LEU A 152 1.17 19.52 1.62
N ALA A 153 1.02 19.63 2.94
CA ALA A 153 1.25 20.87 3.69
C ALA A 153 2.74 21.20 3.90
N ALA A 154 3.66 20.36 3.40
CA ALA A 154 5.11 20.56 3.52
C ALA A 154 5.76 20.76 2.12
N PRO A 155 5.50 21.89 1.42
CA PRO A 155 6.02 22.11 0.07
C PRO A 155 7.57 22.17 0.01
N ALA A 156 8.22 22.52 1.13
CA ALA A 156 9.68 22.61 1.24
C ALA A 156 10.41 21.28 0.99
N VAL A 157 9.73 20.14 1.08
CA VAL A 157 10.30 18.81 0.79
C VAL A 157 9.91 18.27 -0.59
N HIS A 158 9.32 19.11 -1.44
CA HIS A 158 8.91 18.78 -2.81
C HIS A 158 8.09 17.48 -2.87
N PRO A 159 6.95 17.41 -2.15
CA PRO A 159 6.23 16.17 -1.92
C PRO A 159 5.60 15.61 -3.20
N VAL A 160 5.56 14.28 -3.31
CA VAL A 160 4.80 13.53 -4.32
C VAL A 160 4.07 12.39 -3.61
N VAL A 161 2.77 12.25 -3.82
CA VAL A 161 1.97 11.17 -3.19
C VAL A 161 1.53 10.16 -4.25
N LEU A 162 1.74 8.88 -3.99
CA LEU A 162 1.27 7.79 -4.86
C LEU A 162 0.16 6.99 -4.16
N ARG A 163 -0.92 6.64 -4.86
CA ARG A 163 -2.02 5.78 -4.36
C ARG A 163 -2.03 4.44 -5.12
N PRO A 164 -1.08 3.52 -4.84
CA PRO A 164 -1.03 2.23 -5.52
C PRO A 164 -2.19 1.32 -5.11
N ARG A 165 -2.84 0.72 -6.11
CA ARG A 165 -4.00 -0.15 -5.89
C ARG A 165 -3.65 -1.62 -5.93
N GLY A 166 -4.04 -2.33 -4.87
CA GLY A 166 -4.02 -3.79 -4.83
C GLY A 166 -2.68 -4.39 -5.23
N ILE A 167 -1.61 -3.99 -4.54
CA ILE A 167 -0.25 -4.43 -4.87
C ILE A 167 -0.14 -5.94 -4.66
N TYR A 168 0.30 -6.65 -5.68
CA TYR A 168 0.59 -8.08 -5.64
C TYR A 168 1.91 -8.39 -6.35
N GLY A 169 2.47 -9.57 -6.09
CA GLY A 169 3.80 -9.94 -6.59
C GLY A 169 4.48 -10.95 -5.66
N ALA A 170 5.68 -11.39 -6.05
CA ALA A 170 6.51 -12.25 -5.21
C ALA A 170 6.77 -11.62 -3.84
N GLY A 171 6.46 -12.34 -2.75
CA GLY A 171 6.60 -11.81 -1.39
C GLY A 171 5.42 -10.99 -0.88
N ASP A 172 4.30 -10.92 -1.62
CA ASP A 172 3.02 -10.45 -1.09
C ASP A 172 2.63 -11.25 0.17
N ARG A 173 2.14 -10.55 1.18
CA ARG A 173 1.69 -11.12 2.47
C ARG A 173 0.26 -10.74 2.82
N ALA A 174 -0.38 -9.89 2.01
CA ALA A 174 -1.60 -9.19 2.35
C ALA A 174 -2.74 -9.43 1.37
N LEU A 175 -2.49 -9.50 0.06
CA LEU A 175 -3.59 -9.56 -0.91
C LEU A 175 -3.89 -11.00 -1.33
N LEU A 176 -3.03 -11.57 -2.19
CA LEU A 176 -3.24 -12.91 -2.75
C LEU A 176 -3.20 -14.00 -1.67
N PRO A 177 -2.25 -14.01 -0.70
CA PRO A 177 -2.24 -15.03 0.35
C PRO A 177 -3.51 -15.02 1.20
N ARG A 178 -4.06 -13.83 1.51
CA ARG A 178 -5.31 -13.71 2.29
C ARG A 178 -6.51 -14.20 1.50
N LEU A 179 -6.56 -13.87 0.20
CA LEU A 179 -7.59 -14.36 -0.72
C LEU A 179 -7.57 -15.88 -0.84
N ILE A 180 -6.40 -16.46 -1.08
CA ILE A 180 -6.19 -17.92 -1.19
C ILE A 180 -6.56 -18.61 0.13
N LYS A 181 -6.13 -18.08 1.28
CA LYS A 181 -6.49 -18.62 2.60
C LYS A 181 -8.01 -18.58 2.83
N ALA A 182 -8.69 -17.52 2.40
CA ALA A 182 -10.14 -17.43 2.47
C ALA A 182 -10.81 -18.49 1.57
N ALA A 183 -10.35 -18.65 0.34
CA ALA A 183 -10.88 -19.63 -0.62
C ALA A 183 -10.70 -21.08 -0.15
N LYS A 184 -9.55 -21.40 0.47
CA LYS A 184 -9.29 -22.72 1.08
C LYS A 184 -10.29 -23.03 2.20
N SER A 185 -10.53 -22.07 3.08
CA SER A 185 -11.31 -22.28 4.31
C SER A 185 -12.82 -22.26 4.10
N ARG A 186 -13.35 -21.45 3.17
CA ARG A 186 -14.80 -21.27 2.98
C ARG A 186 -15.13 -20.78 1.57
N PRO A 187 -16.37 -20.99 1.09
CA PRO A 187 -16.83 -20.35 -0.14
C PRO A 187 -16.68 -18.83 -0.07
N LEU A 188 -16.16 -18.23 -1.15
CA LEU A 188 -16.09 -16.78 -1.31
C LEU A 188 -17.49 -16.23 -1.60
N PRO A 189 -17.82 -15.04 -1.07
CA PRO A 189 -19.14 -14.46 -1.28
C PRO A 189 -19.25 -13.91 -2.70
N LEU A 190 -20.34 -14.27 -3.38
CA LEU A 190 -20.73 -13.70 -4.66
C LEU A 190 -21.83 -12.66 -4.41
N PHE A 191 -21.43 -11.44 -4.10
CA PHE A 191 -22.37 -10.33 -3.91
C PHE A 191 -22.82 -9.74 -5.24
N ARG A 192 -24.07 -9.27 -5.28
CA ARG A 192 -24.61 -8.48 -6.41
C ARG A 192 -24.37 -9.15 -7.77
N GLY A 193 -24.43 -10.49 -7.83
CA GLY A 193 -24.21 -11.27 -9.06
C GLY A 193 -22.78 -11.27 -9.59
N GLY A 194 -21.77 -10.88 -8.78
CA GLY A 194 -20.37 -10.84 -9.21
C GLY A 194 -19.99 -9.59 -10.01
N ARG A 195 -20.78 -8.50 -9.89
CA ARG A 195 -20.52 -7.23 -10.60
C ARG A 195 -19.31 -6.44 -10.09
N ALA A 196 -18.72 -6.83 -8.96
CA ALA A 196 -17.53 -6.17 -8.46
C ALA A 196 -16.36 -6.37 -9.45
N ALA A 197 -15.77 -5.27 -9.89
CA ALA A 197 -14.64 -5.26 -10.79
C ALA A 197 -13.57 -4.28 -10.31
N ILE A 198 -12.32 -4.72 -10.37
CA ILE A 198 -11.18 -4.04 -9.80
C ILE A 198 -9.97 -4.25 -10.72
N ASP A 199 -9.04 -3.29 -10.71
CA ASP A 199 -7.68 -3.47 -11.18
C ASP A 199 -6.72 -3.79 -10.02
N LEU A 200 -5.66 -4.54 -10.32
CA LEU A 200 -4.56 -4.85 -9.40
C LEU A 200 -3.26 -4.41 -10.04
N THR A 201 -2.26 -4.07 -9.23
CA THR A 201 -0.97 -3.57 -9.74
C THR A 201 0.13 -4.52 -9.34
N HIS A 202 0.89 -5.01 -10.31
CA HIS A 202 2.08 -5.79 -10.00
C HIS A 202 3.11 -4.91 -9.28
N VAL A 203 3.82 -5.47 -8.29
CA VAL A 203 4.75 -4.72 -7.45
C VAL A 203 5.83 -4.00 -8.26
N ASP A 204 6.33 -4.62 -9.34
CA ASP A 204 7.33 -4.00 -10.21
C ASP A 204 6.81 -2.73 -10.91
N ASP A 205 5.54 -2.71 -11.30
CA ASP A 205 4.91 -1.52 -11.89
C ASP A 205 4.77 -0.41 -10.84
N VAL A 206 4.48 -0.77 -9.58
CA VAL A 206 4.47 0.19 -8.47
C VAL A 206 5.87 0.73 -8.19
N VAL A 207 6.91 -0.12 -8.25
CA VAL A 207 8.31 0.28 -8.11
C VAL A 207 8.70 1.23 -9.24
N ASP A 208 8.32 0.94 -10.48
CA ASP A 208 8.50 1.85 -11.62
C ASP A 208 7.83 3.21 -11.36
N ALA A 209 6.63 3.23 -10.78
CA ALA A 209 5.95 4.48 -10.42
C ALA A 209 6.71 5.25 -9.32
N VAL A 210 7.24 4.54 -8.32
CA VAL A 210 8.07 5.14 -7.26
C VAL A 210 9.33 5.77 -7.83
N MET A 211 10.02 5.07 -8.74
CA MET A 211 11.23 5.58 -9.39
C MET A 211 10.92 6.77 -10.29
N ALA A 212 9.80 6.73 -11.04
CA ALA A 212 9.32 7.86 -11.83
C ALA A 212 9.00 9.07 -10.95
N ALA A 213 8.30 8.88 -9.82
CA ALA A 213 8.01 9.92 -8.84
C ALA A 213 9.28 10.51 -8.20
N LEU A 214 10.28 9.67 -7.95
CA LEU A 214 11.56 10.10 -7.39
C LEU A 214 12.33 11.00 -8.37
N ALA A 215 12.22 10.73 -9.67
CA ALA A 215 12.87 11.46 -10.76
C ALA A 215 11.96 12.52 -11.41
N ALA A 216 10.76 12.72 -10.89
CA ALA A 216 9.71 13.52 -11.52
C ALA A 216 10.11 15.00 -11.63
N PRO A 217 9.57 15.70 -12.64
CA PRO A 217 9.82 17.13 -12.82
C PRO A 217 9.03 17.95 -11.77
N LYS A 218 9.23 19.28 -11.75
CA LYS A 218 8.65 20.16 -10.72
C LYS A 218 7.13 20.16 -10.72
N GLU A 219 6.51 19.90 -11.86
CA GLU A 219 5.06 19.82 -12.05
C GLU A 219 4.42 18.71 -11.20
N ALA A 220 5.20 17.71 -10.77
CA ALA A 220 4.73 16.67 -9.87
C ALA A 220 4.70 17.10 -8.38
N GLU A 221 5.30 18.23 -8.04
CA GLU A 221 5.38 18.72 -6.66
C GLU A 221 4.00 19.10 -6.11
N GLY A 222 3.71 18.61 -4.90
CA GLY A 222 2.41 18.82 -4.27
C GLY A 222 1.26 18.03 -4.92
N GLN A 223 1.57 17.08 -5.81
CA GLN A 223 0.56 16.30 -6.52
C GLN A 223 0.34 14.91 -5.90
N ILE A 224 -0.86 14.39 -6.14
CA ILE A 224 -1.24 13.01 -5.87
C ILE A 224 -1.36 12.29 -7.22
N PHE A 225 -0.93 11.03 -7.28
CA PHE A 225 -1.05 10.19 -8.46
C PHE A 225 -1.67 8.86 -8.10
N ASN A 226 -2.73 8.49 -8.80
CA ASN A 226 -3.28 7.16 -8.78
C ASN A 226 -2.38 6.21 -9.57
N ILE A 227 -2.04 5.08 -8.94
CA ILE A 227 -1.15 4.07 -9.53
C ILE A 227 -1.94 2.77 -9.58
N SER A 228 -2.14 2.25 -10.78
CA SER A 228 -2.92 1.03 -10.98
C SER A 228 -2.47 0.23 -12.21
N GLY A 229 -2.76 -1.07 -12.25
CA GLY A 229 -2.50 -1.92 -13.42
C GLY A 229 -3.36 -1.58 -14.65
N GLY A 230 -4.43 -0.80 -14.50
CA GLY A 230 -5.25 -0.30 -15.61
C GLY A 230 -6.20 -1.32 -16.23
N GLU A 231 -6.06 -2.61 -15.89
CA GLU A 231 -6.97 -3.68 -16.31
C GLU A 231 -8.08 -3.89 -15.30
N VAL A 232 -9.27 -3.35 -15.57
CA VAL A 232 -10.44 -3.53 -14.70
C VAL A 232 -11.06 -4.90 -14.93
N LEU A 233 -10.83 -5.81 -13.99
CA LEU A 233 -11.26 -7.21 -14.08
C LEU A 233 -12.30 -7.55 -13.02
N PRO A 234 -13.28 -8.42 -13.30
CA PRO A 234 -14.17 -8.93 -12.27
C PRO A 234 -13.37 -9.54 -11.10
N VAL A 235 -13.74 -9.21 -9.86
CA VAL A 235 -13.12 -9.79 -8.64
C VAL A 235 -13.18 -11.32 -8.67
N ARG A 236 -14.25 -11.86 -9.27
CA ARG A 236 -14.41 -13.29 -9.52
C ARG A 236 -13.26 -13.85 -10.37
N ARG A 237 -12.96 -13.22 -11.51
CA ARG A 237 -11.88 -13.64 -12.42
C ARG A 237 -10.53 -13.61 -11.70
N ILE A 238 -10.25 -12.52 -10.98
CA ILE A 238 -9.01 -12.38 -10.20
C ILE A 238 -8.86 -13.52 -9.20
N ALA A 239 -9.91 -13.81 -8.43
CA ALA A 239 -9.87 -14.86 -7.42
C ALA A 239 -9.77 -16.27 -8.05
N ASP A 240 -10.49 -16.52 -9.13
CA ASP A 240 -10.46 -17.79 -9.86
C ASP A 240 -9.04 -18.05 -10.42
N GLU A 241 -8.44 -17.07 -11.10
CA GLU A 241 -7.10 -17.21 -11.70
C GLU A 241 -5.98 -17.32 -10.65
N ALA A 242 -6.03 -16.51 -9.58
CA ALA A 242 -5.04 -16.59 -8.51
C ALA A 242 -5.13 -17.92 -7.74
N CYS A 243 -6.34 -18.42 -7.49
CA CYS A 243 -6.51 -19.71 -6.82
C CYS A 243 -6.13 -20.88 -7.73
N ALA A 244 -6.40 -20.81 -9.03
CA ALA A 244 -6.00 -21.83 -9.99
C ALA A 244 -4.47 -22.04 -10.00
N ARG A 245 -3.69 -20.95 -10.01
CA ARG A 245 -2.22 -20.99 -9.91
C ARG A 245 -1.72 -21.48 -8.55
N ALA A 246 -2.55 -21.38 -7.51
CA ALA A 246 -2.30 -21.99 -6.20
C ALA A 246 -2.77 -23.46 -6.10
N GLY A 247 -3.24 -24.07 -7.20
CA GLY A 247 -3.76 -25.44 -7.23
C GLY A 247 -5.14 -25.61 -6.59
N LEU A 248 -5.97 -24.57 -6.59
CA LEU A 248 -7.28 -24.55 -5.94
C LEU A 248 -8.40 -24.16 -6.89
N THR A 249 -9.56 -24.78 -6.70
CA THR A 249 -10.81 -24.34 -7.33
C THR A 249 -11.61 -23.50 -6.34
N VAL A 250 -11.99 -22.29 -6.75
CA VAL A 250 -12.79 -21.39 -5.91
C VAL A 250 -14.23 -21.89 -5.81
N ARG A 251 -14.77 -21.91 -4.59
CA ARG A 251 -16.20 -22.13 -4.34
C ARG A 251 -16.87 -20.78 -4.14
N TRP A 252 -17.88 -20.48 -4.95
CA TRP A 252 -18.65 -19.23 -4.84
C TRP A 252 -20.01 -19.49 -4.19
N ARG A 253 -20.43 -18.59 -3.30
CA ARG A 253 -21.76 -18.64 -2.69
C ARG A 253 -22.49 -17.32 -2.90
N PRO A 254 -23.62 -17.30 -3.64
CA PRO A 254 -24.51 -16.15 -3.68
C PRO A 254 -24.93 -15.77 -2.27
N MET A 255 -24.77 -14.50 -1.92
CA MET A 255 -25.08 -14.00 -0.58
C MET A 255 -25.75 -12.64 -0.67
N PRO A 256 -26.84 -12.40 0.08
CA PRO A 256 -27.44 -11.08 0.15
C PRO A 256 -26.47 -10.12 0.89
N LEU A 257 -26.19 -8.97 0.28
CA LEU A 257 -25.16 -8.04 0.77
C LEU A 257 -25.53 -7.45 2.12
N LEU A 258 -26.77 -6.97 2.29
CA LEU A 258 -27.17 -6.26 3.50
C LEU A 258 -27.03 -7.11 4.78
N PRO A 259 -27.55 -8.36 4.86
CA PRO A 259 -27.33 -9.22 6.01
C PRO A 259 -25.84 -9.50 6.28
N ALA A 260 -25.04 -9.71 5.24
CA ALA A 260 -23.60 -9.93 5.38
C ALA A 260 -22.87 -8.70 5.96
N MET A 261 -23.23 -7.51 5.52
CA MET A 261 -22.69 -6.24 6.03
C MET A 261 -23.10 -5.98 7.48
N LEU A 262 -24.32 -6.36 7.89
CA LEU A 262 -24.77 -6.26 9.28
C LEU A 262 -24.00 -7.25 10.17
N ALA A 263 -23.87 -8.51 9.75
CA ALA A 263 -23.10 -9.51 10.47
C ALA A 263 -21.63 -9.11 10.63
N ALA A 264 -20.99 -8.58 9.59
CA ALA A 264 -19.63 -8.06 9.66
C ALA A 264 -19.51 -6.88 10.63
N GLY A 265 -20.48 -5.95 10.64
CA GLY A 265 -20.50 -4.83 11.58
C GLY A 265 -20.63 -5.28 13.04
N LEU A 266 -21.43 -6.33 13.30
CA LEU A 266 -21.52 -6.93 14.62
C LEU A 266 -20.20 -7.58 15.04
N MET A 267 -19.55 -8.32 14.14
CA MET A 267 -18.23 -8.92 14.40
C MET A 267 -17.17 -7.86 14.72
N GLU A 268 -17.15 -6.75 13.97
CA GLU A 268 -16.29 -5.60 14.26
C GLU A 268 -16.59 -5.00 15.64
N ALA A 269 -17.86 -4.79 15.99
CA ALA A 269 -18.27 -4.23 17.28
C ALA A 269 -17.91 -5.15 18.47
N VAL A 270 -17.95 -6.47 18.29
CA VAL A 270 -17.48 -7.44 19.28
C VAL A 270 -15.95 -7.39 19.38
N ALA A 271 -15.25 -7.42 18.24
CA ALA A 271 -13.80 -7.39 18.19
C ALA A 271 -13.21 -6.14 18.87
N ILE A 272 -13.85 -4.97 18.75
CA ILE A 272 -13.41 -3.73 19.44
C ILE A 272 -13.43 -3.90 20.98
N ARG A 273 -14.33 -4.72 21.52
CA ARG A 273 -14.50 -4.94 22.96
C ARG A 273 -13.59 -6.03 23.53
N LEU A 274 -12.99 -6.87 22.69
CA LEU A 274 -12.09 -7.93 23.13
C LEU A 274 -10.69 -7.37 23.47
N PRO A 275 -9.98 -7.95 24.46
CA PRO A 275 -8.59 -7.61 24.73
C PRO A 275 -7.73 -7.75 23.47
N GLY A 276 -6.87 -6.76 23.21
CA GLY A 276 -6.01 -6.74 22.01
C GLY A 276 -6.71 -6.36 20.70
N ARG A 277 -8.05 -6.24 20.68
CA ARG A 277 -8.87 -5.89 19.50
C ARG A 277 -8.48 -6.68 18.24
N PRO A 278 -8.56 -8.03 18.28
CA PRO A 278 -8.13 -8.87 17.17
C PRO A 278 -8.93 -8.56 15.90
N GLU A 279 -8.31 -8.72 14.74
CA GLU A 279 -9.01 -8.58 13.47
C GLU A 279 -10.12 -9.64 13.36
N PRO A 280 -11.39 -9.24 13.10
CA PRO A 280 -12.46 -10.21 12.92
C PRO A 280 -12.26 -11.00 11.62
N PRO A 281 -12.81 -12.23 11.50
CA PRO A 281 -12.66 -13.06 10.28
C PRO A 281 -13.18 -12.38 9.00
N VAL A 282 -14.10 -11.43 9.17
CA VAL A 282 -14.72 -10.64 8.11
C VAL A 282 -14.91 -9.21 8.62
N THR A 283 -14.52 -8.24 7.79
CA THR A 283 -14.80 -6.81 8.00
C THR A 283 -15.77 -6.31 6.94
N ARG A 284 -16.50 -5.24 7.25
CA ARG A 284 -17.37 -4.54 6.28
C ARG A 284 -16.56 -4.09 5.07
N TYR A 285 -15.36 -3.56 5.30
CA TYR A 285 -14.43 -3.19 4.24
C TYR A 285 -14.06 -4.40 3.36
N GLY A 286 -13.69 -5.54 3.96
CA GLY A 286 -13.38 -6.76 3.22
C GLY A 286 -14.55 -7.26 2.36
N LEU A 287 -15.79 -7.23 2.87
CA LEU A 287 -16.97 -7.57 2.06
C LEU A 287 -17.22 -6.54 0.96
N GLY A 288 -16.97 -5.26 1.23
CA GLY A 288 -17.07 -4.18 0.26
C GLY A 288 -16.19 -4.40 -0.97
N LEU A 289 -14.98 -4.93 -0.79
CA LEU A 289 -14.08 -5.27 -1.90
C LEU A 289 -14.62 -6.37 -2.82
N PHE A 290 -15.50 -7.25 -2.32
CA PHE A 290 -16.20 -8.26 -3.13
C PHE A 290 -17.54 -7.75 -3.69
N ALA A 291 -18.04 -6.61 -3.21
CA ALA A 291 -19.38 -6.12 -3.52
C ALA A 291 -19.40 -4.98 -4.54
N TYR A 292 -18.37 -4.14 -4.55
CA TYR A 292 -18.36 -2.91 -5.34
C TYR A 292 -17.19 -2.85 -6.31
N ALA A 293 -17.46 -2.30 -7.49
CA ALA A 293 -16.43 -2.04 -8.47
C ALA A 293 -15.64 -0.78 -8.11
N GLN A 294 -14.34 -0.79 -8.34
CA GLN A 294 -13.51 0.39 -8.21
C GLN A 294 -12.36 0.37 -9.21
N SER A 295 -12.17 1.46 -9.94
CA SER A 295 -11.00 1.67 -10.82
C SER A 295 -10.49 3.11 -10.69
N LEU A 296 -9.22 3.31 -11.02
CA LEU A 296 -8.58 4.62 -10.95
C LEU A 296 -8.28 5.15 -12.36
N ASP A 297 -8.43 6.46 -12.55
CA ASP A 297 -7.90 7.12 -13.73
C ASP A 297 -6.38 7.28 -13.60
N LEU A 298 -5.64 7.00 -14.68
CA LEU A 298 -4.19 7.05 -14.73
C LEU A 298 -3.65 8.19 -15.59
N SER A 299 -4.53 9.07 -16.09
CA SER A 299 -4.16 10.10 -17.08
C SER A 299 -3.14 11.08 -16.51
N MET A 300 -3.24 11.40 -15.21
CA MET A 300 -2.31 12.29 -14.54
C MET A 300 -0.92 11.65 -14.37
N ALA A 301 -0.84 10.39 -13.96
CA ALA A 301 0.41 9.65 -13.85
C ALA A 301 1.10 9.52 -15.23
N ARG A 302 0.33 9.24 -16.29
CA ARG A 302 0.85 9.19 -17.67
C ARG A 302 1.44 10.53 -18.11
N ARG A 303 0.69 11.61 -17.91
CA ARG A 303 1.06 12.95 -18.40
C ARG A 303 2.25 13.54 -17.65
N VAL A 304 2.28 13.43 -16.32
CA VAL A 304 3.23 14.16 -15.47
C VAL A 304 4.43 13.30 -15.08
N LEU A 305 4.20 12.01 -14.77
CA LEU A 305 5.29 11.09 -14.38
C LEU A 305 5.85 10.33 -15.58
N GLY A 306 5.21 10.38 -16.75
CA GLY A 306 5.54 9.51 -17.88
C GLY A 306 5.34 8.03 -17.57
N TRP A 307 4.50 7.71 -16.58
CA TRP A 307 4.35 6.36 -16.07
C TRP A 307 3.09 5.67 -16.62
N THR A 308 3.25 4.42 -17.03
CA THR A 308 2.18 3.48 -17.42
C THR A 308 2.50 2.10 -16.85
N PRO A 309 1.49 1.31 -16.43
CA PRO A 309 1.71 -0.08 -16.09
C PRO A 309 2.15 -0.86 -17.33
N LYS A 310 3.09 -1.78 -17.15
CA LYS A 310 3.68 -2.60 -18.23
C LYS A 310 3.36 -4.08 -18.09
N ILE A 311 2.95 -4.50 -16.90
CA ILE A 311 2.73 -5.91 -16.57
C ILE A 311 1.22 -6.15 -16.54
N SER A 312 0.75 -7.03 -17.43
CA SER A 312 -0.64 -7.44 -17.41
C SER A 312 -0.97 -8.25 -16.15
N PHE A 313 -2.25 -8.34 -15.80
CA PHE A 313 -2.69 -9.15 -14.65
C PHE A 313 -2.24 -10.61 -14.77
N GLU A 314 -2.36 -11.20 -15.95
CA GLU A 314 -1.99 -12.59 -16.21
C GLU A 314 -0.49 -12.82 -16.08
N GLU A 315 0.33 -11.99 -16.74
CA GLU A 315 1.80 -12.04 -16.65
C GLU A 315 2.27 -11.84 -15.22
N GLY A 316 1.70 -10.87 -14.50
CA GLY A 316 2.06 -10.61 -13.11
C GLY A 316 1.70 -11.78 -12.19
N LEU A 317 0.57 -12.46 -12.44
CA LEU A 317 0.25 -13.70 -11.72
C LEU A 317 1.30 -14.78 -12.01
N ASP A 318 1.66 -15.00 -13.27
CA ASP A 318 2.67 -16.00 -13.63
C ASP A 318 4.01 -15.74 -12.94
N ARG A 319 4.49 -14.49 -12.92
CA ARG A 319 5.69 -14.09 -12.16
C ARG A 319 5.56 -14.36 -10.66
N THR A 320 4.39 -14.05 -10.09
CA THR A 320 4.13 -14.22 -8.66
C THR A 320 4.24 -15.69 -8.23
N PHE A 321 3.75 -16.62 -9.05
CA PHE A 321 3.73 -18.04 -8.74
C PHE A 321 4.93 -18.83 -9.28
N ALA A 322 5.60 -18.35 -10.33
CA ALA A 322 6.83 -18.95 -10.85
C ALA A 322 8.00 -18.82 -9.86
N GLY A 323 8.03 -17.73 -9.08
CA GLY A 323 9.06 -17.44 -8.09
C GLY A 323 8.93 -18.16 -6.75
N GLY A 324 8.22 -19.29 -6.69
CA GLY A 324 8.05 -20.07 -5.45
C GLY A 324 9.39 -20.45 -4.83
N ARG A 325 9.89 -19.65 -3.88
CA ARG A 325 10.81 -20.16 -2.87
C ARG A 325 10.01 -21.24 -2.12
N PRO A 326 10.45 -22.50 -2.10
CA PRO A 326 9.84 -23.48 -1.22
C PRO A 326 9.89 -22.94 0.22
N ALA A 327 8.81 -23.23 0.95
CA ALA A 327 8.61 -22.85 2.33
C ALA A 327 9.82 -23.16 3.23
#